data_AF-A0A7G8TDX2-F1
#
_entry.id   AF-A0A7G8TDX2-F1
#
_cell.length_a   1.000
_cell.length_b   1.000
_cell.length_c   1.000
_cell.angle_alpha   90.00
_cell.angle_beta   90.00
_cell.angle_gamma   90.00
#
_symmetry.space_group_name_H-M   'P 1'
#
loop_
_entity.id
_entity.type
_entity.pdbx_description
1 polymer ?
#
loop_
_entity_poly.entity_id
_entity_poly.type
_entity_poly.pdbx_seq_one_letter_code
_entity_poly.pdbx_strand_id
1 'polypeptide(L)'
;MEIKSGAMPEKAFQILYAGENSVVEFFDNARAESGIDERTGQKVTVWRCEKYVLTVPCSPGLAAEIENNYAVWLKKAKDAELAAEAEKVRKYRNGLLDQCDAQYCITAEWKAYKQALRDVPAQEGFPYIINWPVLPEEQSNGMKSRG
;
A
#
# COMPACT_ATOMS: atom_id res chain seq x y z
N MET A 1 0.23 -7.08 -1.24
CA MET A 1 0.38 -6.60 -2.65
C MET A 1 0.19 -7.75 -3.66
N GLU A 2 -0.54 -7.57 -4.78
CA GLU A 2 -0.66 -8.61 -5.84
C GLU A 2 0.63 -8.74 -6.66
N ILE A 3 1.09 -9.97 -6.88
CA ILE A 3 2.26 -10.31 -7.69
C ILE A 3 1.93 -11.35 -8.75
N LYS A 4 2.67 -11.32 -9.86
CA LYS A 4 2.66 -12.37 -10.89
C LYS A 4 3.84 -13.30 -10.68
N SER A 5 3.61 -14.60 -10.82
CA SER A 5 4.64 -15.63 -10.79
C SER A 5 4.49 -16.57 -11.98
N GLY A 6 5.62 -16.97 -12.56
CA GLY A 6 5.67 -18.00 -13.61
C GLY A 6 5.44 -19.42 -13.08
N ALA A 7 5.47 -19.60 -11.76
CA ALA A 7 5.21 -20.87 -11.08
C ALA A 7 4.27 -20.67 -9.88
N MET A 8 3.44 -21.67 -9.58
CA MET A 8 2.65 -21.68 -8.36
C MET A 8 3.61 -21.60 -7.17
N PRO A 9 3.39 -20.72 -6.17
CA PRO A 9 4.16 -20.80 -4.94
C PRO A 9 3.88 -22.17 -4.30
N GLU A 10 4.84 -23.08 -4.37
CA GLU A 10 4.74 -24.44 -3.80
C GLU A 10 4.56 -24.42 -2.27
N LYS A 11 4.89 -23.28 -1.64
CA LYS A 11 4.82 -23.06 -0.20
C LYS A 11 3.98 -21.82 0.11
N ALA A 12 3.16 -21.91 1.16
CA ALA A 12 2.32 -20.83 1.65
C ALA A 12 3.11 -19.66 2.27
N PHE A 13 4.39 -19.88 2.59
CA PHE A 13 5.34 -18.86 3.02
C PHE A 13 6.79 -19.27 2.75
N GLN A 14 7.70 -18.31 2.81
CA GLN A 14 9.15 -18.52 2.86
C GLN A 14 9.82 -17.56 3.85
N ILE A 15 10.94 -18.00 4.44
CA ILE A 15 11.74 -17.21 5.38
C ILE A 15 13.09 -16.90 4.72
N LEU A 16 13.41 -15.61 4.62
CA LEU A 16 14.68 -15.10 4.14
C LEU A 16 15.46 -14.56 5.35
N TYR A 17 16.50 -15.28 5.76
CA TYR A 17 17.33 -14.89 6.89
C TYR A 17 18.29 -13.76 6.49
N ALA A 18 18.28 -12.66 7.23
CA ALA A 18 19.08 -11.45 6.95
C ALA A 18 19.69 -10.88 8.25
N GLY A 19 20.78 -11.51 8.70
CA GLY A 19 21.48 -11.10 9.92
C GLY A 19 20.62 -11.28 11.18
N GLU A 20 20.42 -10.20 11.94
CA GLU A 20 19.61 -10.20 13.17
C GLU A 20 18.11 -10.33 12.90
N ASN A 21 17.67 -10.07 11.67
CA ASN A 21 16.27 -10.12 11.27
C ASN A 21 16.04 -11.21 10.22
N SER A 22 14.79 -11.63 10.10
CA SER A 22 14.28 -12.51 9.06
C SER A 22 13.12 -11.83 8.38
N VAL A 23 13.08 -11.92 7.06
CA VAL A 23 11.95 -11.48 6.25
C VAL A 23 11.10 -12.70 5.94
N VAL A 24 9.86 -12.68 6.44
CA VAL A 24 8.88 -13.73 6.15
C VAL A 24 7.98 -13.23 5.04
N GLU A 25 7.95 -13.97 3.94
CA GLU A 25 7.05 -13.69 2.82
C GLU A 25 5.93 -14.72 2.82
N PHE A 26 4.69 -14.24 2.89
CA PHE A 26 3.48 -15.07 2.80
C PHE A 26 2.87 -14.92 1.42
N PHE A 27 2.36 -16.02 0.88
CA PHE A 27 1.63 -16.05 -0.37
C PHE A 27 0.20 -16.52 -0.11
N ASP A 28 -0.78 -15.71 -0.54
CA ASP A 28 -2.21 -15.98 -0.36
C ASP A 28 -2.97 -15.77 -1.68
N ASN A 29 -4.22 -16.25 -1.75
CA ASN A 29 -5.12 -16.04 -2.89
C ASN A 29 -4.52 -16.43 -4.25
N ALA A 30 -3.78 -17.55 -4.29
CA ALA A 30 -3.17 -18.05 -5.52
C ALA A 30 -4.23 -18.49 -6.55
N ARG A 31 -4.19 -17.90 -7.75
CA ARG A 31 -5.10 -18.20 -8.86
C ARG A 31 -4.33 -18.39 -10.16
N ALA A 32 -4.75 -19.35 -10.97
CA ALA A 32 -4.22 -19.58 -12.30
C ALA A 32 -4.94 -18.69 -13.31
N GLU A 33 -4.17 -18.05 -14.19
CA GLU A 33 -4.65 -17.28 -15.32
C GLU A 33 -4.03 -17.82 -16.61
N SER A 34 -4.78 -17.77 -17.71
CA SER A 34 -4.23 -18.08 -19.03
C SER A 34 -3.42 -16.88 -19.54
N GLY A 35 -2.14 -17.09 -19.83
CA GLY A 35 -1.26 -16.15 -20.51
C GLY A 35 -0.85 -16.66 -21.89
N ILE A 36 -0.17 -15.81 -22.65
CA ILE A 36 0.46 -16.17 -23.92
C ILE A 36 1.96 -15.91 -23.77
N ASP A 37 2.79 -16.89 -24.11
CA ASP A 37 4.23 -16.71 -24.20
C ASP A 37 4.53 -15.83 -25.42
N GLU A 38 5.04 -14.63 -25.18
CA GLU A 38 5.34 -13.63 -26.22
C GLU A 38 6.38 -14.12 -27.23
N ARG A 39 7.20 -15.12 -26.88
CA ARG A 39 8.25 -15.67 -27.74
C ARG A 39 7.77 -16.84 -28.60
N THR A 40 6.83 -17.64 -28.11
CA THR A 40 6.37 -18.87 -28.80
C THR A 40 4.92 -18.79 -29.30
N GLY A 41 4.16 -17.79 -28.83
CA GLY A 41 2.72 -17.66 -29.10
C GLY A 41 1.87 -18.75 -28.43
N GLN A 42 2.46 -19.62 -27.61
CA GLN A 42 1.73 -20.68 -26.93
C GLN A 42 1.01 -20.19 -25.68
N LYS A 43 -0.10 -20.83 -25.35
CA LYS A 43 -0.77 -20.62 -24.06
C LYS A 43 0.13 -21.13 -22.93
N VAL A 44 0.36 -20.27 -21.96
CA VAL A 44 1.06 -20.60 -20.72
C VAL A 44 0.15 -20.33 -19.53
N THR A 45 0.38 -21.04 -18.43
CA THR A 45 -0.32 -20.75 -17.17
C THR A 45 0.50 -19.72 -16.40
N VAL A 46 -0.12 -18.59 -16.07
CA VAL A 46 0.46 -17.54 -15.23
C VAL A 46 -0.25 -17.59 -13.89
N TRP A 47 0.51 -17.64 -12.80
CA TRP A 47 -0.06 -17.63 -11.46
C TRP A 47 -0.07 -16.21 -10.91
N ARG A 48 -1.19 -15.83 -10.30
CA ARG A 48 -1.29 -14.62 -9.50
C ARG A 48 -1.50 -14.97 -8.06
N CYS A 49 -0.83 -14.25 -7.18
CA CYS A 49 -1.02 -14.39 -5.74
C CYS A 49 -0.82 -13.04 -5.07
N GLU A 50 -1.35 -12.92 -3.87
CA GLU A 50 -1.04 -11.82 -2.97
C GLU A 50 0.20 -12.19 -2.16
N LYS A 51 1.15 -11.26 -2.09
CA LYS A 51 2.34 -11.36 -1.27
C LYS A 51 2.24 -10.38 -0.11
N TYR A 52 2.51 -10.88 1.10
CA TYR A 52 2.63 -10.09 2.32
C TYR A 52 4.00 -10.32 2.94
N VAL A 53 4.58 -9.27 3.51
CA VAL A 53 5.93 -9.30 4.05
C VAL A 53 5.93 -8.88 5.51
N LEU A 54 6.58 -9.66 6.36
CA LEU A 54 6.77 -9.35 7.77
C LEU A 54 8.25 -9.50 8.14
N THR A 55 8.83 -8.43 8.66
CA THR A 55 10.18 -8.47 9.24
C THR A 55 10.08 -8.81 10.71
N VAL A 56 10.78 -9.86 11.14
CA VAL A 56 10.83 -10.30 12.53
C VAL A 56 12.27 -10.59 12.96
N PRO A 57 12.57 -10.57 14.27
CA PRO A 57 13.86 -11.05 14.76
C PRO A 57 14.12 -12.50 14.31
N CYS A 58 15.37 -12.79 13.98
CA CYS A 58 15.80 -14.14 13.63
C CYS A 58 15.64 -15.07 14.84
N SER A 59 14.87 -16.16 14.69
CA SER A 59 14.67 -17.17 15.73
C SER A 59 14.84 -18.58 15.14
N PRO A 60 15.56 -19.50 15.82
CA PRO A 60 15.72 -20.88 15.37
C PRO A 60 14.39 -21.65 15.20
N GLY A 61 13.34 -21.25 15.93
CA GLY A 61 12.02 -21.89 15.91
C GLY A 61 10.99 -21.24 14.98
N LEU A 62 11.37 -20.18 14.26
CA LEU A 62 10.44 -19.32 13.53
C LEU A 62 9.57 -20.08 12.52
N ALA A 63 10.16 -21.03 11.78
CA ALA A 63 9.41 -21.84 10.81
C ALA A 63 8.30 -22.66 11.50
N ALA A 64 8.63 -23.36 12.59
CA ALA A 64 7.67 -24.15 13.34
C ALA A 64 6.59 -23.29 14.02
N GLU A 65 6.97 -22.09 14.50
CA GLU A 65 6.01 -21.12 15.05
C GLU A 65 5.00 -20.64 14.00
N ILE A 66 5.47 -20.39 12.78
CA ILE A 66 4.62 -20.01 11.65
C ILE A 66 3.72 -21.17 11.24
N GLU A 67 4.25 -22.37 11.07
CA GLU A 67 3.48 -23.55 10.67
C GLU A 67 2.38 -23.89 11.68
N ASN A 68 2.69 -23.85 12.98
CA ASN A 68 1.72 -24.15 14.04
C ASN A 68 0.61 -23.10 14.15
N ASN A 69 0.84 -21.86 13.69
CA ASN A 69 -0.10 -20.75 13.83
C ASN A 69 -0.24 -19.91 12.54
N TYR A 70 -0.28 -20.58 11.38
CA TYR A 70 -0.15 -19.92 10.08
C TYR A 70 -1.13 -18.76 9.89
N ALA A 71 -2.41 -18.97 10.21
CA ALA A 71 -3.44 -17.94 10.06
C ALA A 71 -3.15 -16.68 10.90
N VAL A 72 -2.59 -16.84 12.10
CA VAL A 72 -2.21 -15.72 12.97
C VAL A 72 -1.05 -14.94 12.38
N TRP A 73 -0.04 -15.64 11.87
CA TRP A 73 1.13 -15.02 11.25
C TRP A 73 0.81 -14.32 9.93
N LEU A 74 -0.02 -14.94 9.08
CA LEU A 74 -0.54 -14.31 7.88
C LEU A 74 -1.34 -13.04 8.22
N LYS A 75 -2.19 -13.09 9.26
CA LYS A 75 -2.93 -11.92 9.72
C LYS A 75 -1.98 -10.80 10.18
N LYS A 76 -0.93 -11.12 10.95
CA LYS A 76 0.09 -10.13 11.35
C LYS A 76 0.75 -9.46 10.14
N ALA A 77 1.08 -10.23 9.10
CA ALA A 77 1.67 -9.69 7.88
C ALA A 77 0.70 -8.76 7.12
N LYS A 78 -0.58 -9.14 7.03
CA LYS A 78 -1.65 -8.31 6.45
C LYS A 78 -1.86 -7.01 7.24
N ASP A 79 -1.96 -7.10 8.56
CA ASP A 79 -2.13 -5.95 9.44
C ASP A 79 -0.91 -5.00 9.34
N ALA A 80 0.31 -5.55 9.23
CA ALA A 80 1.54 -4.77 9.06
C ALA A 80 1.58 -4.03 7.72
N GLU A 81 1.19 -4.69 6.61
CA GLU A 81 1.04 -4.02 5.30
C GLU A 81 0.01 -2.90 5.37
N LEU A 82 -1.17 -3.17 5.94
CA LEU A 82 -2.24 -2.19 6.11
C LEU A 82 -1.76 -0.96 6.89
N ALA A 83 -1.07 -1.18 8.01
CA ALA A 83 -0.53 -0.11 8.84
C ALA A 83 0.54 0.70 8.09
N ALA A 84 1.45 0.04 7.37
CA ALA A 84 2.48 0.70 6.59
C ALA A 84 1.89 1.54 5.44
N GLU A 85 0.87 1.04 4.74
CA GLU A 85 0.22 1.77 3.66
C GLU A 85 -0.58 2.97 4.21
N ALA A 86 -1.32 2.77 5.31
CA ALA A 86 -1.99 3.84 6.02
C ALA A 86 -1.03 4.96 6.45
N GLU A 87 0.17 4.59 6.88
CA GLU A 87 1.18 5.57 7.31
C GLU A 87 1.73 6.40 6.14
N LYS A 88 1.99 5.78 4.97
CA LYS A 88 2.38 6.52 3.76
C LYS A 88 1.33 7.56 3.38
N VAL A 89 0.06 7.16 3.41
CA VAL A 89 -1.07 8.04 3.08
C VAL A 89 -1.18 9.18 4.10
N ARG A 90 -1.09 8.88 5.40
CA ARG A 90 -1.11 9.90 6.46
C ARG A 90 0.06 10.87 6.34
N LYS A 91 1.25 10.38 5.99
CA LYS A 91 2.43 11.21 5.75
C LYS A 91 2.22 12.16 4.57
N TYR A 92 1.68 11.67 3.46
CA TYR A 92 1.34 12.52 2.31
C TYR A 92 0.28 13.57 2.67
N ARG A 93 -0.81 13.16 3.33
CA ARG A 93 -1.85 14.07 3.85
C ARG A 93 -1.26 15.14 4.77
N ASN A 94 -0.39 14.76 5.71
CA ASN A 94 0.25 15.71 6.63
C ASN A 94 1.08 16.73 5.85
N GLY A 95 1.84 16.29 4.84
CA GLY A 95 2.59 17.20 3.98
C GLY A 95 1.70 18.20 3.22
N LEU A 96 0.50 17.80 2.80
CA LEU A 96 -0.47 18.71 2.19
C LEU A 96 -1.04 19.72 3.21
N LEU A 97 -1.34 19.28 4.43
CA LEU A 97 -1.81 20.15 5.51
C LEU A 97 -0.73 21.18 5.89
N ASP A 98 0.52 20.75 6.03
CA ASP A 98 1.65 21.62 6.35
C ASP A 98 1.85 22.70 5.27
N GLN A 99 1.72 22.33 3.99
CA GLN A 99 1.75 23.30 2.88
C GLN A 99 0.61 24.32 2.97
N CYS A 100 -0.61 23.88 3.29
CA CYS A 100 -1.76 24.78 3.44
C CYS A 100 -1.58 25.77 4.60
N ASP A 101 -1.00 25.30 5.71
CA ASP A 101 -0.80 26.11 6.90
C ASP A 101 0.34 27.12 6.71
N ALA A 102 1.37 26.78 5.92
CA ALA A 102 2.46 27.70 5.56
C ALA A 102 1.99 28.86 4.64
N GLN A 103 1.02 28.62 3.76
CA GLN A 103 0.55 29.59 2.77
C GLN A 103 -0.47 30.60 3.33
N TYR A 104 -0.85 30.52 4.62
CA TYR A 104 -1.88 31.38 5.25
C TYR A 104 -3.16 31.52 4.40
N CYS A 105 -3.73 30.41 3.94
CA CYS A 105 -4.96 30.50 3.16
C CYS A 105 -6.21 30.40 4.04
N ILE A 106 -6.86 31.55 4.27
CA ILE A 106 -8.01 31.73 5.19
C ILE A 106 -9.36 31.61 4.44
N THR A 107 -9.34 31.40 3.12
CA THR A 107 -10.60 31.35 2.37
C THR A 107 -11.44 30.13 2.75
N ALA A 108 -12.75 30.21 2.51
CA ALA A 108 -13.67 29.13 2.83
C ALA A 108 -13.33 27.84 2.05
N GLU A 109 -12.86 27.97 0.81
CA GLU A 109 -12.44 26.86 -0.05
C GLU A 109 -11.25 26.12 0.55
N TRP A 110 -10.25 26.86 1.07
CA TRP A 110 -9.09 26.25 1.71
C TRP A 110 -9.43 25.62 3.07
N LYS A 111 -10.38 26.21 3.82
CA LYS A 111 -10.91 25.58 5.04
C LYS A 111 -11.59 24.24 4.72
N ALA A 112 -12.41 24.20 3.67
CA ALA A 112 -13.09 22.98 3.21
C ALA A 112 -12.08 21.92 2.73
N TYR A 113 -11.08 22.33 1.94
CA TYR A 113 -9.99 21.45 1.47
C TYR A 113 -9.23 20.81 2.65
N LYS A 114 -8.79 21.61 3.63
CA LYS A 114 -8.11 21.09 4.83
C LYS A 114 -8.97 20.12 5.63
N GLN A 115 -10.27 20.38 5.73
CA GLN A 115 -11.18 19.45 6.40
C GLN A 115 -11.28 18.13 5.64
N ALA A 116 -11.48 18.18 4.32
CA ALA A 116 -11.53 16.99 3.48
C ALA A 116 -10.23 16.17 3.55
N LEU A 117 -9.05 16.82 3.66
CA LEU A 117 -7.78 16.15 3.92
C LEU A 117 -7.77 15.42 5.28
N ARG A 118 -8.29 16.03 6.35
CA ARG A 118 -8.37 15.39 7.67
C ARG A 118 -9.29 14.18 7.68
N ASP A 119 -10.32 14.20 6.84
CA ASP A 119 -11.32 13.14 6.73
C ASP A 119 -10.85 11.96 5.85
N VAL A 120 -9.69 12.06 5.17
CA VAL A 120 -9.12 10.98 4.33
C VAL A 120 -9.07 9.62 5.03
N PRO A 121 -8.60 9.48 6.29
CA PRO A 121 -8.58 8.18 6.97
C PRO A 121 -9.95 7.59 7.30
N ALA A 122 -11.03 8.38 7.20
CA ALA A 122 -12.40 7.94 7.41
C ALA A 122 -13.10 7.52 6.11
N GLN A 123 -12.44 7.67 4.95
CA GLN A 123 -13.00 7.24 3.68
C GLN A 123 -13.11 5.71 3.59
N GLU A 124 -14.17 5.24 2.94
CA GLU A 124 -14.34 3.84 2.63
C GLU A 124 -13.21 3.34 1.72
N GLY A 125 -12.62 2.19 2.07
CA GLY A 125 -11.51 1.61 1.33
C GLY A 125 -10.13 2.16 1.69
N PHE A 126 -10.01 3.09 2.65
CA PHE A 126 -8.73 3.52 3.20
C PHE A 126 -7.95 2.31 3.76
N PRO A 127 -6.63 2.18 3.50
CA PRO A 127 -5.75 3.12 2.81
C PRO A 127 -5.57 2.85 1.29
N TYR A 128 -6.26 1.86 0.73
CA TYR A 128 -6.02 1.40 -0.65
C TYR A 128 -6.83 2.16 -1.71
N ILE A 129 -8.01 2.66 -1.35
CA ILE A 129 -8.87 3.48 -2.21
C ILE A 129 -9.05 4.82 -1.51
N ILE A 130 -8.59 5.89 -2.17
CA ILE A 130 -8.63 7.25 -1.61
C ILE A 130 -9.10 8.23 -2.67
N ASN A 131 -10.11 9.00 -2.33
CA ASN A 131 -10.58 10.14 -3.09
C ASN A 131 -9.95 11.41 -2.50
N TRP A 132 -8.85 11.86 -3.09
CA TRP A 132 -8.19 13.09 -2.65
C TRP A 132 -9.04 14.32 -3.01
N PRO A 133 -9.16 15.29 -2.09
CA PRO A 133 -9.85 16.53 -2.40
C PRO A 133 -9.08 17.30 -3.49
N VAL A 134 -9.84 18.02 -4.33
CA VAL A 134 -9.26 18.88 -5.37
C VAL A 134 -8.65 20.11 -4.72
N LEU A 135 -7.42 20.44 -5.09
CA LEU A 135 -6.76 21.66 -4.64
C LEU A 135 -7.58 22.88 -5.08
N PRO A 136 -7.93 23.81 -4.16
CA PRO A 136 -8.61 25.03 -4.55
C PRO A 136 -7.74 25.84 -5.50
N GLU A 137 -8.33 26.41 -6.55
CA GLU A 137 -7.65 27.44 -7.33
C GLU A 137 -7.42 28.65 -6.41
N GLU A 138 -6.16 29.10 -6.26
CA GLU A 138 -5.94 30.46 -5.77
C GLU A 138 -6.70 31.38 -6.73
N GLN A 139 -7.67 32.13 -6.22
CA GLN A 139 -8.24 33.21 -7.01
C GLN A 139 -7.11 34.22 -7.25
N SER A 140 -6.38 34.06 -8.36
CA SER A 140 -5.51 35.09 -8.95
C SER A 140 -6.37 36.22 -9.52
N ASN A 141 -7.27 36.77 -8.71
CA ASN A 141 -8.11 37.87 -9.12
C ASN A 141 -7.32 39.18 -8.94
N GLY A 142 -6.54 39.57 -9.95
CA GLY A 142 -5.96 40.92 -9.93
C GLY A 142 -4.78 41.25 -10.85
N MET A 143 -4.64 40.68 -12.04
CA MET A 143 -3.90 41.40 -13.09
C MET A 143 -4.61 41.34 -14.43
N LYS A 144 -5.73 42.09 -14.52
CA LYS A 144 -6.16 42.67 -15.78
C LYS A 144 -5.05 43.60 -16.27
N SER A 145 -4.65 43.42 -17.54
CA SER A 145 -4.23 44.44 -18.49
C SER A 145 -3.29 45.54 -17.98
N ARG A 146 -2.03 45.49 -18.45
CA ARG A 146 -1.25 46.65 -18.87
C ARG A 146 -0.06 46.19 -19.71
N GLY A 147 -0.07 46.54 -21.00
CA GLY A 147 1.02 46.30 -21.96
C GLY A 147 0.50 45.81 -23.29
#